data_AF-A0A0L0VLH9-F1
#
_entry.id   AF-A0A0L0VLH9-F1
#
_cell.length_a   1.000
_cell.length_b   1.000
_cell.length_c   1.000
_cell.angle_alpha   90.00
_cell.angle_beta   90.00
_cell.angle_gamma   90.00
#
_symmetry.space_group_name_H-M   'P 1'
#
loop_
_entity.id
_entity.type
_entity.pdbx_description
1 polymer ?
#
loop_
_entity_poly.entity_id
_entity_poly.type
_entity_poly.pdbx_seq_one_letter_code
_entity_poly.pdbx_strand_id
1 'polypeptide(L)'
;MAHPRTIPWNQDSANGHPSSLEIPLEWLARNGNDGYHCWVGLLERKKDLCAKILAELRLHDICFRTDKCIRLKMFMLISSYHKACEHLSLHGGVLSDPHPRWGTVQGLMNRICPHWTRINAIMGPTMDNPMAEEE
;
A
#
# COMPACT_ATOMS: atom_id res chain seq x y z
N MET A 1 -24.16 -11.19 -20.23
CA MET A 1 -23.16 -11.92 -19.42
C MET A 1 -22.81 -11.05 -18.22
N ALA A 2 -23.26 -11.43 -17.02
CA ALA A 2 -22.91 -10.71 -15.80
C ALA A 2 -21.41 -10.94 -15.53
N HIS A 3 -20.63 -9.86 -15.44
CA HIS A 3 -19.26 -9.97 -14.97
C HIS A 3 -19.35 -10.42 -13.51
N PRO A 4 -18.66 -11.50 -13.09
CA PRO A 4 -18.63 -11.86 -11.67
C PRO A 4 -18.15 -10.60 -10.92
N ARG A 5 -19.00 -10.09 -10.02
CA ARG A 5 -18.69 -8.93 -9.20
C ARG A 5 -17.38 -9.24 -8.49
N THR A 6 -16.31 -8.55 -8.87
CA THR A 6 -15.01 -8.72 -8.26
C THR A 6 -15.14 -8.28 -6.80
N ILE A 7 -14.95 -9.22 -5.86
CA ILE A 7 -15.04 -8.91 -4.43
C ILE A 7 -14.01 -7.81 -4.13
N PRO A 8 -14.38 -6.71 -3.46
CA PRO A 8 -13.44 -5.66 -3.09
C PRO A 8 -12.29 -6.22 -2.23
N TRP A 9 -11.08 -5.71 -2.45
CA TRP A 9 -9.86 -6.23 -1.78
C TRP A 9 -9.85 -6.06 -0.26
N ASN A 10 -10.70 -5.19 0.28
CA ASN A 10 -10.84 -4.91 1.71
C ASN A 10 -12.08 -5.58 2.32
N GLN A 11 -12.82 -6.40 1.56
CA GLN A 11 -14.08 -7.02 1.97
C GLN A 11 -14.15 -8.51 1.63
N ASP A 12 -13.01 -9.10 1.26
CA ASP A 12 -12.88 -10.51 0.95
C ASP A 12 -12.17 -11.30 2.05
N SER A 13 -12.07 -10.73 3.25
CA SER A 13 -11.70 -11.49 4.44
C SER A 13 -12.82 -12.49 4.75
N ALA A 14 -12.43 -13.71 5.06
CA ALA A 14 -13.32 -14.76 5.55
C ALA A 14 -12.73 -15.34 6.85
N ASN A 15 -13.59 -15.73 7.80
CA ASN A 15 -13.21 -16.52 8.97
C ASN A 15 -12.03 -15.99 9.83
N GLY A 16 -11.84 -14.66 9.89
CA GLY A 16 -10.74 -14.05 10.66
C GLY A 16 -9.39 -14.01 9.93
N HIS A 17 -9.34 -14.41 8.66
CA HIS A 17 -8.16 -14.25 7.81
C HIS A 17 -8.00 -12.80 7.32
N PRO A 18 -6.77 -12.37 7.02
CA PRO A 18 -6.53 -11.09 6.38
C PRO A 18 -7.24 -10.99 5.03
N SER A 19 -7.72 -9.80 4.71
CA SER A 19 -8.24 -9.48 3.37
C SER A 19 -7.15 -9.53 2.31
N SER A 20 -7.53 -9.61 1.02
CA SER A 20 -6.56 -9.57 -0.07
C SER A 20 -5.72 -8.29 -0.05
N LEU A 21 -6.22 -7.18 0.50
CA LEU A 21 -5.49 -5.91 0.58
C LEU A 21 -4.38 -5.96 1.62
N GLU A 22 -4.58 -6.66 2.73
CA GLU A 22 -3.62 -6.70 3.82
C GLU A 22 -2.36 -7.44 3.41
N ILE A 23 -2.47 -8.50 2.61
CA ILE A 23 -1.31 -9.28 2.17
C ILE A 23 -0.31 -8.43 1.37
N PRO A 24 -0.68 -7.68 0.30
CA PRO A 24 0.22 -6.74 -0.35
C PRO A 24 0.80 -5.68 0.57
N LEU A 25 0.01 -5.16 1.53
CA LEU A 25 0.50 -4.14 2.47
C LEU A 25 1.55 -4.71 3.43
N GLU A 26 1.33 -5.91 3.96
CA GLU A 26 2.29 -6.63 4.80
C GLU A 26 3.52 -7.04 4.02
N TRP A 27 3.33 -7.52 2.79
CA TRP A 27 4.41 -7.88 1.89
C TRP A 27 5.31 -6.67 1.60
N LEU A 28 4.72 -5.50 1.32
CA LEU A 28 5.46 -4.24 1.13
C LEU A 28 6.20 -3.81 2.40
N ALA A 29 5.63 -4.04 3.58
CA ALA A 29 6.20 -3.67 4.88
C ALA A 29 7.30 -4.60 5.39
N ARG A 30 7.59 -5.73 4.71
CA ARG A 30 8.55 -6.73 5.17
C ARG A 30 9.93 -6.14 5.42
N ASN A 31 10.57 -6.64 6.47
CA ASN A 31 11.94 -6.30 6.87
C ASN A 31 12.21 -4.78 6.82
N GLY A 32 11.32 -4.00 7.43
CA GLY A 32 11.51 -2.55 7.52
C GLY A 32 11.21 -1.75 6.26
N ASN A 33 10.64 -2.37 5.20
CA ASN A 33 10.27 -1.85 3.86
C ASN A 33 11.07 -2.46 2.68
N ASP A 34 11.91 -3.47 2.91
CA ASP A 34 12.60 -4.22 1.85
C ASP A 34 11.64 -4.72 0.76
N GLY A 35 10.43 -5.12 1.14
CA GLY A 35 9.40 -5.55 0.19
C GLY A 35 9.05 -4.43 -0.80
N TYR A 36 8.84 -3.22 -0.30
CA TYR A 36 8.63 -2.03 -1.13
C TYR A 36 9.82 -1.78 -2.06
N HIS A 37 11.05 -1.78 -1.55
CA HIS A 37 12.26 -1.59 -2.36
C HIS A 37 12.44 -2.66 -3.43
N CYS A 38 12.20 -3.94 -3.09
CA CYS A 38 12.19 -5.05 -4.04
C CYS A 38 11.17 -4.83 -5.15
N TRP A 39 9.97 -4.34 -4.80
CA TRP A 39 8.96 -4.04 -5.78
C TRP A 39 9.39 -2.91 -6.69
N VAL A 40 9.79 -1.74 -6.17
CA VAL A 40 10.11 -0.58 -7.03
C VAL A 40 11.40 -0.74 -7.82
N GLY A 41 12.39 -1.47 -7.30
CA GLY A 41 13.72 -1.57 -7.90
C GLY A 41 13.84 -2.50 -9.11
N LEU A 42 12.95 -3.49 -9.29
CA LEU A 42 13.15 -4.57 -10.27
C LEU A 42 11.90 -4.82 -11.15
N LEU A 43 11.78 -4.07 -12.25
CA LEU A 43 10.72 -4.25 -13.27
C LEU A 43 10.69 -5.67 -13.85
N GLU A 44 11.85 -6.25 -14.18
CA GLU A 44 11.96 -7.58 -14.80
C GLU A 44 11.53 -8.73 -13.88
N ARG A 45 11.53 -8.53 -12.56
CA ARG A 45 11.18 -9.57 -11.57
C ARG A 45 9.75 -9.50 -11.05
N LYS A 46 8.94 -8.57 -11.56
CA LYS A 46 7.55 -8.40 -11.12
C LYS A 46 6.73 -9.69 -11.21
N LYS A 47 7.01 -10.56 -12.19
CA LYS A 47 6.34 -11.87 -12.33
C LYS A 47 6.61 -12.79 -11.15
N ASP A 48 7.87 -12.89 -10.73
CA ASP A 48 8.27 -13.70 -9.59
C ASP A 48 7.73 -13.13 -8.28
N LEU A 49 7.74 -11.79 -8.13
CA LEU A 49 7.14 -11.12 -6.98
C LEU A 49 5.62 -11.37 -6.91
N CYS A 50 4.92 -11.29 -8.04
CA CYS A 50 3.50 -11.62 -8.09
C CYS A 50 3.24 -13.09 -7.75
N ALA A 51 4.10 -14.01 -8.19
CA ALA A 51 3.98 -15.42 -7.81
C ALA A 51 4.12 -15.64 -6.30
N LYS A 52 5.06 -14.93 -5.64
CA LYS A 52 5.22 -14.96 -4.18
C LYS A 52 3.98 -14.42 -3.46
N ILE A 53 3.46 -13.27 -3.89
CA ILE A 53 2.24 -12.68 -3.30
C ILE A 53 1.02 -13.57 -3.53
N LEU A 54 0.89 -14.22 -4.71
CA LEU A 54 -0.16 -15.21 -4.96
C LEU A 54 -0.06 -16.43 -4.06
N ALA A 55 1.16 -16.92 -3.80
CA ALA A 55 1.36 -18.03 -2.88
C ALA A 55 0.89 -17.66 -1.48
N GLU A 56 1.17 -16.44 -1.02
CA GLU A 56 0.69 -15.94 0.27
C GLU A 56 -0.83 -15.77 0.32
N LEU A 57 -1.44 -15.20 -0.71
CA LEU A 57 -2.91 -15.15 -0.83
C LEU A 57 -3.53 -16.54 -0.69
N ARG A 58 -2.92 -17.57 -1.29
CA ARG A 58 -3.39 -18.96 -1.19
C ARG A 58 -3.21 -19.58 0.20
N LEU A 59 -2.22 -19.15 0.99
CA LEU A 59 -2.08 -19.58 2.39
C LEU A 59 -3.25 -19.10 3.26
N HIS A 60 -3.97 -18.07 2.81
CA HIS A 60 -5.16 -17.53 3.45
C HIS A 60 -6.45 -17.87 2.68
N ASP A 61 -6.43 -18.93 1.87
CA ASP A 61 -7.57 -19.42 1.07
C ASP A 61 -8.10 -18.44 0.00
N ILE A 62 -7.34 -17.40 -0.35
CA ILE A 62 -7.70 -16.43 -1.38
C ILE A 62 -7.16 -16.89 -2.75
N CYS A 63 -7.93 -17.75 -3.42
CA CYS A 63 -7.51 -18.37 -4.69
C CYS A 63 -7.97 -17.65 -5.96
N PHE A 64 -8.83 -16.63 -5.85
CA PHE A 64 -9.48 -15.97 -7.00
C PHE A 64 -8.74 -14.74 -7.52
N ARG A 65 -7.63 -14.33 -6.88
CA ARG A 65 -6.77 -13.23 -7.36
C ARG A 65 -5.76 -13.74 -8.39
N THR A 66 -5.37 -12.87 -9.31
CA THR A 66 -4.40 -13.19 -10.39
C THR A 66 -3.19 -12.26 -10.34
N ASP A 67 -2.11 -12.62 -11.04
CA ASP A 67 -0.92 -11.75 -11.23
C ASP A 67 -1.33 -10.35 -11.71
N LYS A 68 -2.24 -10.28 -12.70
CA LYS A 68 -2.75 -9.01 -13.23
C LYS A 68 -3.42 -8.17 -12.14
N CYS A 69 -4.22 -8.81 -11.28
CA CYS A 69 -4.88 -8.15 -10.16
C CYS A 69 -3.86 -7.58 -9.17
N ILE A 70 -2.81 -8.33 -8.84
CA ILE A 70 -1.74 -7.89 -7.92
C ILE A 70 -0.97 -6.72 -8.51
N ARG A 71 -0.52 -6.80 -9.76
CA ARG A 71 0.20 -5.71 -10.43
C ARG A 71 -0.60 -4.42 -10.40
N LEU A 72 -1.88 -4.50 -10.80
CA LEU A 72 -2.78 -3.36 -10.79
C LEU A 72 -2.94 -2.81 -9.36
N LYS A 73 -3.12 -3.68 -8.37
CA LYS A 73 -3.32 -3.25 -6.99
C LYS A 73 -2.08 -2.56 -6.41
N MET A 74 -0.90 -3.12 -6.62
CA MET A 74 0.36 -2.54 -6.19
C MET A 74 0.63 -1.20 -6.88
N PHE A 75 0.36 -1.11 -8.18
CA PHE A 75 0.42 0.16 -8.91
C PHE A 75 -0.52 1.20 -8.29
N MET A 76 -1.79 0.84 -8.05
CA MET A 76 -2.76 1.75 -7.44
C MET A 76 -2.33 2.23 -6.05
N LEU A 77 -1.82 1.34 -5.20
CA LEU A 77 -1.34 1.69 -3.86
C LEU A 77 -0.21 2.71 -3.94
N ILE A 78 0.85 2.39 -4.68
CA ILE A 78 2.05 3.24 -4.81
C ILE A 78 1.70 4.57 -5.48
N SER A 79 0.93 4.55 -6.58
CA SER A 79 0.53 5.78 -7.27
C SER A 79 -0.40 6.66 -6.42
N SER A 80 -1.29 6.07 -5.61
CA SER A 80 -2.13 6.86 -4.71
C SER A 80 -1.31 7.56 -3.62
N TYR A 81 -0.28 6.89 -3.10
CA TYR A 81 0.63 7.45 -2.12
C TYR A 81 1.47 8.60 -2.71
N HIS A 82 2.06 8.41 -3.90
CA HIS A 82 2.80 9.47 -4.57
C HIS A 82 1.94 10.70 -4.86
N LYS A 83 0.68 10.51 -5.29
CA LYS A 83 -0.26 11.63 -5.49
C LYS A 83 -0.58 12.37 -4.20
N ALA A 84 -0.72 11.65 -3.09
CA ALA A 84 -0.94 12.27 -1.78
C ALA A 84 0.29 13.08 -1.33
N CYS A 85 1.50 12.54 -1.52
CA CYS A 85 2.76 13.24 -1.23
C CYS A 85 2.94 14.49 -2.11
N GLU A 86 2.70 14.37 -3.42
CA GLU A 86 2.73 15.50 -4.36
C GLU A 86 1.76 16.60 -3.92
N HIS A 87 0.54 16.21 -3.51
CA HIS A 87 -0.43 17.17 -3.02
C HIS A 87 0.05 17.92 -1.77
N LEU A 88 0.59 17.20 -0.79
CA LEU A 88 1.19 17.80 0.42
C LEU A 88 2.36 18.73 0.08
N SER A 89 3.23 18.32 -0.84
CA SER A 89 4.37 19.13 -1.26
C SER A 89 3.96 20.42 -1.96
N LEU A 90 2.90 20.40 -2.76
CA LEU A 90 2.45 21.55 -3.53
C LEU A 90 1.64 22.56 -2.70
N HIS A 91 0.88 22.10 -1.71
CA HIS A 91 -0.06 22.94 -0.96
C HIS A 91 0.43 23.25 0.46
N GLY A 92 1.48 22.57 0.93
CA GLY A 92 1.99 22.69 2.29
C GLY A 92 1.00 22.19 3.36
N GLY A 93 1.31 22.51 4.62
CA GLY A 93 0.45 22.23 5.77
C GLY A 93 0.82 20.98 6.58
N VAL A 94 0.29 20.91 7.78
CA VAL A 94 0.39 19.76 8.69
C VAL A 94 -0.87 18.92 8.54
N LEU A 95 -0.77 17.61 8.78
CA LEU A 95 -1.91 16.67 8.68
C LEU A 95 -3.14 17.09 9.52
N SER A 96 -2.92 17.82 10.61
CA SER A 96 -3.96 18.36 11.50
C SER A 96 -4.66 19.61 10.97
N ASP A 97 -4.13 20.26 9.93
CA ASP A 97 -4.67 21.53 9.44
C ASP A 97 -6.09 21.34 8.88
N PRO A 98 -6.96 22.34 9.06
CA PRO A 98 -8.35 22.26 8.60
C PRO A 98 -8.43 22.22 7.08
N HIS A 99 -9.30 21.36 6.55
CA HIS A 99 -9.60 21.26 5.13
C HIS A 99 -11.11 21.44 4.87
N PRO A 100 -11.53 22.35 3.96
CA PRO A 100 -12.92 22.81 3.85
C PRO A 100 -13.93 21.70 3.53
N ARG A 101 -13.50 20.62 2.84
CA ARG A 101 -14.37 19.50 2.47
C ARG A 101 -14.18 18.23 3.30
N TRP A 102 -13.01 18.06 3.89
CA TRP A 102 -12.58 16.75 4.45
C TRP A 102 -12.27 16.83 5.94
N GLY A 103 -12.62 17.95 6.59
CA GLY A 103 -12.32 18.22 7.98
C GLY A 103 -10.86 18.63 8.16
N THR A 104 -9.92 17.76 7.79
CA THR A 104 -8.47 17.99 7.90
C THR A 104 -7.70 17.61 6.64
N VAL A 105 -6.46 18.07 6.54
CA VAL A 105 -5.50 17.63 5.50
C VAL A 105 -5.31 16.11 5.56
N GLN A 106 -5.24 15.49 6.75
CA GLN A 106 -5.23 14.03 6.87
C GLN A 106 -6.49 13.37 6.29
N GLY A 107 -7.66 13.98 6.46
CA GLY A 107 -8.90 13.54 5.83
C GLY A 107 -8.82 13.53 4.31
N LEU A 108 -8.22 14.58 3.73
CA LEU A 108 -7.93 14.64 2.29
C LEU A 108 -6.90 13.56 1.88
N MET A 109 -5.84 13.34 2.66
CA MET A 109 -4.84 12.31 2.37
C MET A 109 -5.45 10.91 2.34
N ASN A 110 -6.31 10.58 3.32
CA ASN A 110 -7.06 9.33 3.33
C ASN A 110 -8.01 9.19 2.13
N ARG A 111 -8.46 10.30 1.55
CA ARG A 111 -9.27 10.29 0.33
C ARG A 111 -8.45 9.99 -0.92
N ILE A 112 -7.25 10.57 -1.04
CA ILE A 112 -6.35 10.37 -2.19
C ILE A 112 -5.68 8.99 -2.13
N CYS A 113 -5.17 8.64 -0.94
CA CYS A 113 -4.49 7.40 -0.62
C CYS A 113 -5.25 6.70 0.51
N PRO A 114 -6.21 5.81 0.19
CA PRO A 114 -6.84 4.98 1.22
C PRO A 114 -5.78 4.20 1.98
N HIS A 115 -5.83 4.23 3.32
CA HIS A 115 -4.80 3.71 4.21
C HIS A 115 -3.50 4.53 4.23
N TRP A 116 -3.59 5.84 3.97
CA TRP A 116 -2.48 6.81 4.01
C TRP A 116 -1.49 6.53 5.15
N THR A 117 -1.95 6.47 6.40
CA THR A 117 -1.06 6.29 7.56
C THR A 117 -0.23 5.00 7.47
N ARG A 118 -0.86 3.88 7.09
CA ARG A 118 -0.17 2.59 6.97
C ARG A 118 0.81 2.59 5.80
N ILE A 119 0.42 3.19 4.68
CA ILE A 119 1.27 3.25 3.48
C ILE A 119 2.44 4.22 3.69
N ASN A 120 2.21 5.35 4.35
CA ASN A 120 3.24 6.32 4.73
C ASN A 120 4.27 5.71 5.69
N ALA A 121 3.86 4.83 6.61
CA ALA A 121 4.79 4.10 7.47
C ALA A 121 5.71 3.13 6.69
N ILE A 122 5.32 2.71 5.48
CA ILE A 122 6.09 1.80 4.63
C ILE A 122 6.97 2.57 3.64
N MET A 123 6.38 3.56 2.97
CA MET A 123 6.96 4.24 1.81
C MET A 123 7.48 5.65 2.12
N GLY A 124 7.14 6.18 3.29
CA GLY A 124 7.64 7.48 3.75
C GLY A 124 9.12 7.41 4.06
N PRO A 125 9.78 8.58 4.14
CA PRO A 125 11.13 8.65 4.64
C PRO A 125 11.14 8.04 6.05
N THR A 126 11.87 6.95 6.22
CA THR A 126 12.26 6.51 7.56
C THR A 126 13.04 7.67 8.16
N MET A 127 12.56 8.20 9.28
CA MET A 127 13.42 9.01 10.14
C MET A 127 14.46 8.06 10.72
N ASP A 128 15.44 7.70 9.89
CA ASP A 128 16.71 7.17 10.35
C ASP A 128 17.25 8.27 11.24
N ASN A 129 17.23 8.03 12.55
CA ASN A 129 17.83 8.93 13.51
C ASN A 129 19.34 8.85 13.25
N PRO A 130 20.03 9.89 12.75
CA PRO A 130 21.47 9.91 12.75
C PRO A 130 21.92 10.19 14.18
N MET A 131 21.71 9.21 15.06
CA MET A 131 22.18 9.21 16.43
C MET A 131 22.64 7.79 16.74
N ALA A 132 23.69 7.40 16.05
CA ALA A 132 24.68 6.49 16.57
C ALA A 132 25.98 7.29 16.59
N GLU A 133 26.31 7.81 17.78
CA GLU A 133 27.60 8.33 18.17
C GLU A 133 28.63 7.19 18.16
N GLU A 134 29.79 7.35 17.52
CA GLU A 134 31.12 6.78 17.85
C GLU A 134 32.13 7.59 16.97
N GLU A 135 33.21 8.23 17.40
CA GLU A 135 33.93 8.45 18.66
C GLU A 135 34.78 9.74 18.49
#